data_AF-A0A943GEH5-F1
#
_entry.id   AF-A0A943GEH5-F1
#
_cell.length_a   1.000
_cell.length_b   1.000
_cell.length_c   1.000
_cell.angle_alpha   90.00
_cell.angle_beta   90.00
_cell.angle_gamma   90.00
#
_symmetry.space_group_name_H-M   'P 1'
#
loop_
_entity.id
_entity.type
_entity.pdbx_description
1 polymer ?
#
loop_
_entity_poly.entity_id
_entity_poly.type
_entity_poly.pdbx_seq_one_letter_code
_entity_poly.pdbx_strand_id
1 'polypeptide(L)'
;MGQVCPSGTPLARSMAACVPLPAPVGPDGLSELVVELGAGTGTVTQELLRRGVHPHRLLVLERSEGMVELLRQRFPGLRVVHGDAAGLARYIPPRVRVTAIVSSLPLVSLPPPTRRAVIAEFHAVLGDGLLIQYTYSWARGFILMREGFRCEASHRVWLNLPPARVMLLRDADSSHPARKD
;
A
#
# COMPACT_ATOMS: atom_id res chain seq x y z
N MET A 1 -12.60 25.98 -21.50
CA MET A 1 -11.52 25.33 -20.72
C MET A 1 -12.14 24.19 -19.90
N GLY A 2 -12.10 22.95 -20.38
CA GLY A 2 -12.56 21.79 -19.63
C GLY A 2 -11.34 21.01 -19.17
N GLN A 3 -10.86 21.28 -17.96
CA GLN A 3 -9.82 20.45 -17.37
C GLN A 3 -10.42 19.09 -17.04
N VAL A 4 -10.04 18.09 -17.83
CA VAL A 4 -10.25 16.67 -17.51
C VAL A 4 -9.53 16.43 -16.19
N CYS A 5 -10.25 16.41 -15.08
CA CYS A 5 -9.69 16.01 -13.80
C CYS A 5 -9.08 14.61 -13.94
N PRO A 6 -7.87 14.33 -13.44
CA PRO A 6 -7.31 12.98 -13.51
C PRO A 6 -8.25 12.05 -12.73
N SER A 7 -8.97 11.20 -13.46
CA SER A 7 -10.03 10.35 -12.92
C SER A 7 -9.44 9.02 -12.45
N GLY A 8 -8.70 9.02 -11.35
CA GLY A 8 -8.58 7.79 -10.55
C GLY A 8 -9.97 7.39 -10.04
N THR A 9 -10.22 6.08 -9.89
CA THR A 9 -11.48 5.62 -9.30
C THR A 9 -11.64 6.21 -7.89
N PRO A 10 -12.87 6.45 -7.42
CA PRO A 10 -13.10 7.00 -6.07
C PRO A 10 -12.39 6.20 -4.98
N LEU A 11 -12.27 4.88 -5.14
CA LEU A 11 -11.52 4.01 -4.25
C LEU A 11 -10.02 4.31 -4.26
N ALA A 12 -9.40 4.39 -5.44
CA ALA A 12 -7.97 4.66 -5.56
C ALA A 12 -7.60 6.02 -4.94
N ARG A 13 -8.39 7.05 -5.23
CA ARG A 13 -8.22 8.38 -4.64
C ARG A 13 -8.34 8.34 -3.12
N SER A 14 -9.32 7.59 -2.61
CA SER A 14 -9.54 7.42 -1.18
C SER A 14 -8.38 6.68 -0.49
N MET A 15 -7.84 5.62 -1.10
CA MET A 15 -6.68 4.91 -0.56
C MET A 15 -5.45 5.81 -0.54
N ALA A 16 -5.15 6.47 -1.67
CA ALA A 16 -4.04 7.41 -1.75
C ALA A 16 -4.17 8.49 -0.69
N ALA A 17 -5.36 9.07 -0.49
CA ALA A 17 -5.62 10.10 0.50
C ALA A 17 -5.28 9.73 1.96
N CYS A 18 -5.12 8.45 2.26
CA CYS A 18 -4.75 7.95 3.59
C CYS A 18 -3.23 7.84 3.80
N VAL A 19 -2.44 7.91 2.71
CA VAL A 19 -0.98 7.78 2.80
C VAL A 19 -0.38 9.02 3.44
N PRO A 20 0.43 8.89 4.52
CA PRO A 20 1.20 10.00 5.05
C PRO A 20 2.09 10.58 3.96
N LEU A 21 2.02 11.90 3.76
CA LEU A 21 3.00 12.54 2.88
C LEU A 21 4.35 12.52 3.60
N PRO A 22 5.41 12.08 2.92
CA PRO A 22 6.70 11.92 3.56
C PRO A 22 7.27 13.28 3.95
N ALA A 23 8.05 13.31 5.02
CA ALA A 23 8.73 14.52 5.47
C ALA A 23 9.70 15.02 4.36
N PRO A 24 10.10 16.31 4.39
CA PRO A 24 11.16 16.80 3.50
C PRO A 24 12.35 15.84 3.50
N VAL A 25 12.96 15.62 2.33
CA VAL A 25 14.09 14.71 2.19
C VAL A 25 15.21 15.19 3.11
N GLY A 26 15.54 14.38 4.12
CA GLY A 26 16.71 14.60 4.96
C GLY A 26 18.00 14.52 4.12
N PRO A 27 19.10 15.11 4.60
CA PRO A 27 20.38 15.19 3.87
C PRO A 27 20.98 13.83 3.47
N ASP A 28 20.48 12.75 4.05
CA ASP A 28 20.87 11.36 3.92
C ASP A 28 20.22 10.59 2.75
N GLY A 29 19.27 11.21 2.02
CA GLY A 29 18.55 10.50 0.97
C GLY A 29 17.56 9.47 1.53
N LEU A 30 16.97 8.63 0.67
CA LEU A 30 15.71 7.89 0.87
C LEU A 30 15.51 7.19 2.25
N SER A 31 15.06 7.93 3.26
CA SER A 31 14.78 7.39 4.61
C SER A 31 13.39 6.77 4.75
N GLU A 32 12.50 7.05 3.80
CA GLU A 32 11.08 6.68 3.84
C GLU A 32 10.60 6.10 2.51
N LEU A 33 9.78 5.06 2.59
CA LEU A 33 9.19 4.38 1.44
C LEU A 33 7.68 4.19 1.63
N VAL A 34 6.94 4.38 0.54
CA VAL A 34 5.57 3.91 0.36
C VAL A 34 5.63 2.71 -0.57
N VAL A 35 4.92 1.64 -0.19
CA VAL A 35 4.85 0.40 -0.96
C VAL A 35 3.44 0.21 -1.49
N GLU A 36 3.28 0.00 -2.79
CA GLU A 36 2.02 -0.43 -3.40
C GLU A 36 2.10 -1.91 -3.78
N LEU A 37 1.10 -2.69 -3.39
CA LEU A 37 1.03 -4.13 -3.67
C LEU A 37 -0.19 -4.46 -4.54
N GLY A 38 0.05 -5.17 -5.64
CA GLY A 38 -1.00 -5.56 -6.57
C GLY A 38 -1.54 -4.36 -7.34
N ALA A 39 -0.65 -3.58 -7.95
CA ALA A 39 -1.00 -2.35 -8.66
C ALA A 39 -1.93 -2.57 -9.85
N GLY A 40 -1.93 -3.78 -10.44
CA GLY A 40 -2.72 -4.10 -11.63
C GLY A 40 -2.41 -3.14 -12.76
N THR A 41 -3.42 -2.39 -13.22
CA THR A 41 -3.25 -1.39 -14.29
C THR A 41 -2.64 -0.07 -13.80
N GLY A 42 -2.43 0.11 -12.49
CA GLY A 42 -1.81 1.30 -11.90
C GLY A 42 -2.77 2.43 -11.54
N THR A 43 -4.04 2.12 -11.30
CA THR A 43 -5.04 3.12 -10.91
C THR A 43 -4.72 3.74 -9.55
N VAL A 44 -4.28 2.92 -8.58
CA VAL A 44 -3.85 3.41 -7.26
C VAL A 44 -2.49 4.11 -7.38
N THR A 45 -1.53 3.52 -8.12
CA THR A 45 -0.25 4.15 -8.48
C THR A 45 -0.41 5.60 -8.93
N GLN A 46 -1.30 5.86 -9.90
CA GLN A 46 -1.53 7.20 -10.42
C GLN A 46 -2.03 8.17 -9.34
N GLU A 47 -2.92 7.72 -8.45
CA GLU A 47 -3.45 8.57 -7.38
C GLU A 47 -2.42 8.80 -6.26
N LEU A 48 -1.52 7.85 -6.00
CA LEU A 48 -0.38 8.04 -5.09
C LEU A 48 0.57 9.13 -5.60
N LEU A 49 0.93 9.06 -6.88
CA LEU A 49 1.74 10.09 -7.53
C LEU A 49 1.03 11.45 -7.52
N ARG A 50 -0.27 11.49 -7.86
CA ARG A 50 -1.09 12.71 -7.86
C ARG A 50 -1.22 13.33 -6.47
N ARG A 51 -1.24 12.51 -5.40
CA ARG A 51 -1.22 13.00 -4.02
C ARG A 51 0.10 13.68 -3.65
N GLY A 52 1.20 13.38 -4.35
CA GLY A 52 2.52 13.93 -4.08
C GLY A 52 3.52 12.92 -3.50
N VAL A 53 3.24 11.62 -3.56
CA VAL A 53 4.26 10.61 -3.24
C VAL A 53 5.34 10.67 -4.33
N HIS A 54 6.58 11.00 -3.95
CA HIS A 54 7.68 11.11 -4.88
C HIS A 54 7.98 9.74 -5.53
N PRO A 55 8.18 9.63 -6.86
CA PRO A 55 8.43 8.34 -7.54
C PRO A 55 9.56 7.51 -6.93
N HIS A 56 10.67 8.14 -6.53
CA HIS A 56 11.78 7.44 -5.86
C HIS A 56 11.42 6.84 -4.49
N ARG A 57 10.38 7.37 -3.82
CA ARG A 57 9.85 6.90 -2.55
C ARG A 57 8.67 5.95 -2.72
N LEU A 58 8.34 5.55 -3.95
CA LEU A 58 7.26 4.62 -4.24
C LEU A 58 7.81 3.33 -4.85
N LEU A 59 7.67 2.22 -4.11
CA LEU A 59 7.92 0.88 -4.61
C LEU A 59 6.59 0.27 -5.05
N VAL A 60 6.48 -0.13 -6.31
CA VAL A 60 5.29 -0.81 -6.83
C VAL A 60 5.64 -2.28 -7.08
N LEU A 61 4.92 -3.19 -6.43
CA LEU A 61 5.08 -4.64 -6.60
C LEU A 61 3.86 -5.22 -7.32
N GLU A 62 4.11 -5.94 -8.41
CA GLU A 62 3.08 -6.63 -9.18
C GLU A 62 3.58 -8.02 -9.59
N ARG A 63 2.68 -9.02 -9.57
CA ARG A 63 3.01 -10.42 -9.83
C ARG A 63 2.78 -10.82 -11.30
N SER A 64 1.92 -10.11 -12.02
CA SER A 64 1.70 -10.37 -13.45
C SER A 64 2.73 -9.63 -14.29
N GLU A 65 3.54 -10.38 -15.05
CA GLU A 65 4.55 -9.81 -15.96
C GLU A 65 3.96 -8.80 -16.95
N GLY A 66 2.84 -9.15 -17.60
CA GLY A 66 2.17 -8.22 -18.53
C GLY A 66 1.68 -6.93 -17.86
N MET A 67 1.26 -7.00 -16.59
CA MET A 67 0.91 -5.78 -15.83
C MET A 67 2.15 -4.97 -15.44
N VAL A 68 3.27 -5.63 -15.11
CA VAL A 68 4.55 -4.96 -14.84
C VAL A 68 5.02 -4.19 -16.07
N GLU A 69 4.97 -4.78 -17.26
CA GLU A 69 5.32 -4.12 -18.51
C GLU A 69 4.44 -2.89 -18.76
N LEU A 70 3.12 -3.05 -18.60
CA LEU A 70 2.17 -1.95 -18.70
C LEU A 70 2.50 -0.81 -17.71
N LEU A 71 2.77 -1.14 -16.45
CA LEU A 71 3.11 -0.17 -15.41
C LEU A 71 4.40 0.59 -15.73
N ARG A 72 5.43 -0.10 -16.24
CA ARG A 72 6.71 0.52 -16.64
C ARG A 72 6.55 1.48 -17.82
N GLN A 73 5.68 1.15 -18.77
CA GLN A 73 5.35 2.02 -19.90
C GLN A 73 4.54 3.24 -19.44
N ARG A 74 3.55 3.03 -18.55
CA ARG A 74 2.65 4.08 -18.07
C ARG A 74 3.33 5.04 -17.08
N PHE A 75 4.30 4.57 -16.31
CA PHE A 75 5.01 5.36 -15.30
C PHE A 75 6.54 5.24 -15.49
N PRO A 76 7.11 5.88 -16.54
CA PRO A 76 8.55 5.87 -16.76
C PRO A 76 9.31 6.42 -15.54
N GLY A 77 10.36 5.71 -15.12
CA GLY A 77 11.19 6.09 -13.97
C GLY A 77 10.65 5.65 -12.59
N LEU A 78 9.45 5.07 -12.52
CA LEU A 78 8.93 4.48 -11.29
C LEU A 78 9.57 3.11 -11.02
N ARG A 79 9.86 2.82 -9.74
CA ARG A 79 10.40 1.53 -9.32
C ARG A 79 9.29 0.46 -9.31
N VAL A 80 9.06 -0.16 -10.47
CA VAL A 80 8.12 -1.29 -10.63
C VAL A 80 8.88 -2.62 -10.61
N VAL A 81 8.55 -3.44 -9.62
CA VAL A 81 9.14 -4.76 -9.38
C VAL A 81 8.16 -5.85 -9.78
N HIS A 82 8.62 -6.79 -10.61
CA HIS A 82 7.94 -8.06 -10.83
C HIS A 82 8.25 -8.99 -9.66
N GLY A 83 7.24 -9.30 -8.84
CA GLY A 83 7.48 -10.12 -7.66
C GLY A 83 6.21 -10.50 -6.90
N ASP A 84 6.38 -11.44 -5.97
CA ASP A 84 5.32 -11.89 -5.08
C ASP A 84 5.37 -11.14 -3.75
N ALA A 85 4.21 -10.62 -3.33
CA ALA A 85 4.03 -9.97 -2.04
C ALA A 85 4.31 -10.90 -0.85
N ALA A 86 4.25 -12.22 -1.05
CA ALA A 86 4.67 -13.22 -0.07
C ALA A 86 6.19 -13.28 0.18
N GLY A 87 6.97 -12.39 -0.46
CA GLY A 87 8.35 -12.12 -0.08
C GLY A 87 8.67 -10.64 -0.26
N LEU A 88 7.84 -9.75 0.30
CA LEU A 88 7.99 -8.31 0.18
C LEU A 88 9.31 -7.79 0.76
N ALA A 89 9.74 -8.32 1.91
CA ALA A 89 10.89 -7.84 2.67
C ALA A 89 12.18 -7.79 1.84
N ARG A 90 12.36 -8.74 0.90
CA ARG A 90 13.55 -8.78 0.01
C ARG A 90 13.66 -7.57 -0.93
N TYR A 91 12.56 -6.84 -1.14
CA TYR A 91 12.52 -5.68 -2.03
C TYR A 91 12.65 -4.35 -1.27
N ILE A 92 12.57 -4.38 0.05
CA ILE A 92 12.74 -3.21 0.90
C ILE A 92 14.25 -2.99 1.15
N PRO A 93 14.83 -1.83 0.79
CA PRO A 93 16.23 -1.59 1.06
C PRO A 93 16.50 -1.54 2.58
N PRO A 94 17.70 -1.96 3.03
CA PRO A 94 18.04 -1.93 4.44
C PRO A 94 17.99 -0.50 4.99
N ARG A 95 17.58 -0.36 6.26
CA ARG A 95 17.47 0.93 6.98
C ARG A 95 16.47 1.93 6.39
N VAL A 96 15.63 1.51 5.43
CA VAL A 96 14.52 2.32 4.91
C VAL A 96 13.27 2.05 5.72
N ARG A 97 12.63 3.11 6.21
CA ARG A 97 11.37 2.99 6.94
C ARG A 97 10.19 2.91 5.96
N VAL A 98 9.34 1.89 6.12
CA VAL A 98 8.09 1.80 5.36
C VAL A 98 7.02 2.63 6.07
N THR A 99 6.71 3.79 5.50
CA THR A 99 5.69 4.71 6.04
C THR A 99 4.27 4.20 5.80
N ALA A 100 4.05 3.54 4.67
CA ALA A 100 2.77 2.95 4.33
C ALA A 100 2.92 1.77 3.36
N ILE A 101 2.07 0.76 3.57
CA ILE A 101 1.75 -0.27 2.57
C ILE A 101 0.34 0.01 2.06
N VAL A 102 0.18 0.19 0.76
CA VAL A 102 -1.09 0.36 0.07
C VAL A 102 -1.37 -0.94 -0.68
N SER A 103 -2.27 -1.77 -0.13
CA SER A 103 -2.52 -3.11 -0.67
C SER A 103 -3.85 -3.17 -1.40
N SER A 104 -3.77 -3.54 -2.68
CA SER A 104 -4.93 -3.87 -3.52
C SER A 104 -5.12 -5.38 -3.69
N LEU A 105 -4.38 -6.19 -2.94
CA LEU A 105 -4.45 -7.64 -3.00
C LEU A 105 -5.81 -8.15 -2.52
N PRO A 106 -6.39 -9.18 -3.17
CA PRO A 106 -7.67 -9.76 -2.79
C PRO A 106 -7.50 -10.74 -1.61
N LEU A 107 -7.02 -10.26 -0.46
CA LEU A 107 -6.61 -11.08 0.69
C LEU A 107 -7.67 -12.11 1.11
N VAL A 108 -8.95 -11.73 1.06
CA VAL A 108 -10.08 -12.61 1.41
C VAL A 108 -10.16 -13.84 0.50
N SER A 109 -9.83 -13.69 -0.78
CA SER A 109 -9.92 -14.73 -1.80
C SER A 109 -8.62 -15.51 -1.96
N LEU A 110 -7.52 -15.05 -1.37
CA LEU A 110 -6.24 -15.77 -1.42
C LEU A 110 -6.33 -17.10 -0.65
N PRO A 111 -5.63 -18.16 -1.13
CA PRO A 111 -5.46 -19.38 -0.37
C PRO A 111 -4.89 -19.09 1.02
N PRO A 112 -5.33 -19.79 2.09
CA PRO A 112 -4.84 -19.57 3.45
C PRO A 112 -3.30 -19.57 3.61
N PRO A 113 -2.50 -20.46 2.98
CA PRO A 113 -1.04 -20.39 3.09
C PRO A 113 -0.48 -19.10 2.47
N THR A 114 -0.93 -18.73 1.27
CA THR A 114 -0.50 -17.50 0.58
C THR A 114 -0.88 -16.25 1.36
N ARG A 115 -2.12 -16.19 1.88
CA ARG A 115 -2.57 -15.07 2.71
C ARG A 115 -1.69 -14.91 3.95
N ARG A 116 -1.41 -16.00 4.67
CA ARG A 116 -0.56 -15.97 5.87
C ARG A 116 0.86 -15.49 5.54
N ALA A 117 1.43 -15.95 4.43
CA ALA A 117 2.75 -15.49 3.99
C ALA A 117 2.76 -13.99 3.69
N VAL A 118 1.78 -13.48 2.94
CA VAL A 118 1.65 -12.04 2.66
C VAL A 118 1.47 -11.22 3.94
N ILE A 119 0.64 -11.70 4.87
CA ILE A 119 0.42 -11.00 6.15
C ILE A 119 1.69 -10.98 7.01
N ALA A 120 2.44 -12.09 7.07
CA ALA A 120 3.71 -12.13 7.78
C ALA A 120 4.72 -11.12 7.21
N GLU A 121 4.75 -10.96 5.89
CA GLU A 121 5.56 -9.95 5.23
C GLU A 121 5.12 -8.51 5.56
N PHE A 122 3.82 -8.26 5.81
CA PHE A 122 3.37 -6.95 6.28
C PHE A 122 3.94 -6.65 7.67
N HIS A 123 3.83 -7.59 8.62
CA HIS A 123 4.41 -7.43 9.96
C HIS A 123 5.93 -7.21 9.90
N ALA A 124 6.62 -7.96 9.04
CA ALA A 124 8.07 -7.90 8.93
C ALA A 124 8.61 -6.53 8.49
N VAL A 125 7.85 -5.79 7.67
CA VAL A 125 8.35 -4.54 7.06
C VAL A 125 7.65 -3.28 7.54
N LEU A 126 6.42 -3.37 8.06
CA LEU A 126 5.61 -2.19 8.32
C LEU A 126 6.10 -1.38 9.52
N GLY A 127 6.61 -2.04 10.58
CA GLY A 127 7.04 -1.36 11.79
C GLY A 127 5.93 -0.48 12.38
N ASP A 128 6.18 0.82 12.49
CA ASP A 128 5.22 1.84 12.96
C ASP A 128 4.42 2.50 11.81
N GLY A 129 4.54 2.00 10.58
CA GLY A 129 3.83 2.47 9.40
C GLY A 129 2.35 2.13 9.37
N LEU A 130 1.67 2.56 8.29
CA LEU A 130 0.25 2.29 8.05
C LEU A 130 0.02 1.26 6.95
N LEU A 131 -0.77 0.24 7.25
CA LEU A 131 -1.35 -0.63 6.22
C LEU A 131 -2.70 -0.06 5.78
N ILE A 132 -2.78 0.33 4.52
CA ILE A 132 -3.98 0.83 3.86
C ILE A 132 -4.51 -0.30 2.98
N GLN A 133 -5.64 -0.85 3.39
CA GLN A 133 -6.30 -1.95 2.71
C GLN A 133 -7.75 -1.55 2.41
N TYR A 134 -8.32 -2.11 1.34
CA TYR A 134 -9.76 -2.05 1.13
C TYR A 134 -10.40 -3.44 1.12
N THR A 135 -11.70 -3.47 1.34
CA THR A 135 -12.52 -4.68 1.22
C THR A 135 -13.91 -4.36 0.68
N TYR A 136 -14.45 -5.27 -0.11
CA TYR A 136 -15.86 -5.31 -0.52
C TYR A 136 -16.72 -6.13 0.44
N SER A 137 -16.10 -6.89 1.35
CA SER A 137 -16.80 -7.78 2.27
C SER A 137 -16.94 -7.14 3.64
N TRP A 138 -18.19 -6.89 4.05
CA TRP A 138 -18.52 -6.33 5.34
C TRP A 138 -18.17 -7.24 6.52
N ALA A 139 -18.36 -8.56 6.37
CA ALA A 139 -18.10 -9.54 7.43
C ALA A 139 -16.64 -10.01 7.46
N ARG A 140 -15.96 -10.06 6.31
CA ARG A 140 -14.57 -10.57 6.22
C ARG A 140 -13.50 -9.48 6.26
N GLY A 141 -13.91 -8.21 6.34
CA GLY A 141 -13.01 -7.08 6.54
C GLY A 141 -12.19 -7.14 7.84
N PHE A 142 -12.58 -8.03 8.78
CA PHE A 142 -11.89 -8.20 10.05
C PHE A 142 -10.74 -9.21 10.02
N ILE A 143 -10.39 -9.78 8.86
CA ILE A 143 -9.33 -10.80 8.81
C ILE A 143 -7.98 -10.24 9.28
N LEU A 144 -7.61 -9.02 8.86
CA LEU A 144 -6.36 -8.40 9.31
C LEU A 144 -6.39 -8.09 10.82
N MET A 145 -7.55 -7.77 11.39
CA MET A 145 -7.68 -7.58 12.83
C MET A 145 -7.50 -8.86 13.65
N ARG A 146 -7.87 -10.00 13.07
CA ARG A 146 -7.62 -11.32 13.70
C ARG A 146 -6.18 -11.78 13.56
N GLU A 147 -5.43 -11.15 12.68
CA GLU A 147 -4.05 -11.48 12.35
C GLU A 147 -3.09 -10.42 12.91
N GLY A 148 -3.41 -9.79 14.04
CA GLY A 148 -2.48 -8.90 14.74
C GLY A 148 -2.45 -7.44 14.28
N PHE A 149 -3.40 -6.98 13.45
CA PHE A 149 -3.52 -5.55 13.14
C PHE A 149 -4.59 -4.85 13.98
N ARG A 150 -4.35 -3.62 14.39
CA ARG A 150 -5.37 -2.73 14.96
C ARG A 150 -5.90 -1.78 13.89
N CYS A 151 -7.23 -1.71 13.75
CA CYS A 151 -7.85 -0.70 12.89
C CYS A 151 -7.85 0.65 13.60
N GLU A 152 -7.16 1.63 13.03
CA GLU A 152 -7.12 3.01 13.54
C GLU A 152 -8.29 3.83 12.98
N ALA A 153 -8.58 3.66 11.69
CA ALA A 153 -9.70 4.31 11.04
C ALA A 153 -10.25 3.44 9.91
N SER A 154 -11.53 3.63 9.59
CA SER A 154 -12.10 3.08 8.37
C SER A 154 -13.23 3.96 7.86
N HIS A 155 -13.38 4.02 6.54
CA HIS A 155 -14.47 4.77 5.92
C HIS A 155 -14.94 4.10 4.64
N ARG A 156 -16.16 4.45 4.25
CA ARG A 156 -16.83 3.86 3.08
C ARG A 156 -16.62 4.76 1.88
N VAL A 157 -16.31 4.13 0.75
CA VAL A 157 -16.23 4.78 -0.55
C VAL A 157 -17.48 4.41 -1.33
N TRP A 158 -18.56 5.16 -1.10
CA TRP A 158 -19.87 4.92 -1.71
C TRP A 158 -19.89 5.14 -3.22
N LEU A 159 -19.02 6.03 -3.71
CA LEU A 159 -18.87 6.31 -5.13
C LEU A 159 -18.13 5.18 -5.87
N ASN A 160 -17.64 4.17 -5.17
CA ASN A 160 -17.17 2.93 -5.76
C ASN A 160 -18.36 1.97 -5.87
N LEU A 161 -18.55 1.32 -7.02
CA LEU A 161 -19.64 0.36 -7.24
C LEU A 161 -19.04 -1.03 -7.49
N PRO A 162 -19.26 -2.03 -6.61
CA PRO A 162 -19.97 -1.92 -5.34
C PRO A 162 -19.21 -1.10 -4.28
N PRO A 163 -19.88 -0.54 -3.25
CA PRO A 163 -19.21 0.22 -2.21
C PRO A 163 -18.09 -0.56 -1.54
N ALA A 164 -16.91 0.07 -1.45
CA ALA A 164 -15.76 -0.49 -0.76
C ALA A 164 -15.59 0.18 0.60
N ARG A 165 -14.97 -0.52 1.55
CA ARG A 165 -14.47 0.07 2.80
C ARG A 165 -12.96 0.14 2.73
N VAL A 166 -12.41 1.34 2.92
CA VAL A 166 -10.97 1.57 3.13
C VAL A 166 -10.69 1.51 4.62
N MET A 167 -9.57 0.89 4.99
CA MET A 167 -9.16 0.64 6.37
C MET A 167 -7.71 1.06 6.53
N LEU A 168 -7.44 1.83 7.58
CA LEU A 168 -6.12 2.19 8.04
C LEU A 168 -5.82 1.32 9.24
N LEU A 169 -4.75 0.55 9.12
CA LEU A 169 -4.38 -0.49 10.06
C LEU A 169 -2.95 -0.22 10.53
N ARG A 170 -2.72 -0.43 11.81
CA ARG A 170 -1.38 -0.49 12.40
C ARG A 170 -1.13 -1.90 12.85
N ASP A 171 0.12 -2.31 12.80
CA ASP A 171 0.52 -3.52 13.48
C ASP A 171 0.30 -3.31 15.01
N ALA A 172 -0.34 -4.28 15.67
CA ALA A 172 -0.70 -4.16 17.08
C ALA A 172 0.53 -4.17 17.99
N ASP A 173 1.59 -4.86 17.54
CA ASP A 173 2.82 -5.01 18.30
C ASP A 173 3.77 -3.80 18.14
N SER A 174 3.43 -2.83 17.28
CA SER A 174 4.24 -1.62 17.06
C SER A 174 4.21 -0.60 18.21
N SER A 175 3.56 -0.89 19.33
CA SER A 175 3.35 0.08 20.41
C SER A 175 4.38 0.00 21.56
N HIS A 176 5.63 0.44 21.32
CA HIS A 176 6.40 1.27 22.28
C HIS A 176 7.65 1.92 21.64
N PRO A 177 7.95 3.21 21.92
CA PRO A 177 9.12 3.92 21.41
C PRO A 177 10.40 3.70 22.24
N ALA A 178 11.55 3.91 21.57
CA ALA A 178 12.91 4.08 22.12
C ALA A 178 13.54 2.92 22.93
N ARG A 179 14.46 2.18 22.30
CA ARG A 179 15.69 1.82 23.02
C ARG A 179 16.59 3.05 23.01
N LYS A 180 16.60 3.70 24.16
CA LYS A 180 17.60 4.66 24.62
C LYS A 180 18.96 3.94 24.70
N ASP A 181 19.97 4.60 24.16
CA ASP A 181 21.43 4.50 24.38
C ASP A 181 22.09 3.10 24.40
#